data_AF-A0A7W1KHS3-F1
#
_entry.id   AF-A0A7W1KHS3-F1
#
_cell.length_a   1.000
_cell.length_b   1.000
_cell.length_c   1.000
_cell.angle_alpha   90.00
_cell.angle_beta   90.00
_cell.angle_gamma   90.00
#
_symmetry.space_group_name_H-M   'P 1'
#
loop_
_entity.id
_entity.type
_entity.pdbx_description
1 polymer ?
#
loop_
_entity_poly.entity_id
_entity_poly.type
_entity_poly.pdbx_seq_one_letter_code
_entity_poly.pdbx_strand_id
1 'polypeptide(L)'
;MHIPKNYFHDRVVLLLISVNTFLMLLCTVLVLLNIDFNRADGYIVQYRANLGLSAYKAGSSLVILSFIGFAVAVWLLHTSLSIKMYSHRRSFAIAALGLGLLLLIITLFVSNALLEI
;
A
#
# COMPACT_ATOMS: atom_id res chain seq x y z
N MET A 1 -15.26 9.34 28.61
CA MET A 1 -15.18 8.66 27.30
C MET A 1 -15.71 7.24 27.46
N HIS A 2 -16.84 6.92 26.82
CA HIS A 2 -17.40 5.56 26.85
C HIS A 2 -16.61 4.71 25.86
N ILE A 3 -15.73 3.82 26.34
CA ILE A 3 -14.98 2.91 25.47
C ILE A 3 -16.00 1.89 24.94
N PRO A 4 -16.27 1.82 23.62
CA PRO A 4 -17.21 0.85 23.10
C PRO A 4 -16.66 -0.54 23.34
N LYS A 5 -17.49 -1.41 23.94
CA LYS A 5 -17.11 -2.77 24.33
C LYS A 5 -16.75 -3.64 23.11
N ASN A 6 -17.23 -3.24 21.93
CA ASN A 6 -17.09 -3.99 20.68
C ASN A 6 -16.23 -3.22 19.67
N TYR A 7 -15.27 -3.91 19.05
CA TYR A 7 -14.38 -3.38 18.01
C TYR A 7 -15.13 -2.69 16.86
N PHE A 8 -16.18 -3.35 16.34
CA PHE A 8 -17.00 -2.85 15.25
C PHE A 8 -18.00 -1.75 15.63
N HIS A 9 -17.97 -1.24 16.86
CA HIS A 9 -18.77 -0.08 17.27
C HIS A 9 -17.90 1.17 17.53
N ASP A 10 -16.59 1.02 17.49
CA ASP A 10 -15.68 2.15 17.64
C ASP A 10 -15.56 2.92 16.33
N ARG A 11 -16.18 4.10 16.29
CA ARG A 11 -16.18 4.98 15.12
C ARG A 11 -14.76 5.32 14.64
N VAL A 12 -13.80 5.46 15.54
CA VAL A 12 -12.41 5.80 15.18
C VAL A 12 -11.73 4.61 14.51
N VAL A 13 -11.93 3.41 15.04
CA VAL A 13 -11.40 2.17 14.44
C VAL A 13 -12.04 1.92 13.08
N LEU A 14 -13.37 2.04 12.99
CA LEU A 14 -14.09 1.89 11.73
C LEU A 14 -13.64 2.90 10.67
N LEU A 15 -13.44 4.16 11.06
CA LEU A 15 -12.90 5.20 10.18
C LEU A 15 -11.51 4.79 9.69
N LEU A 16 -10.61 4.39 10.59
CA LEU A 16 -9.26 4.00 10.24
C LEU A 16 -9.22 2.78 9.32
N ILE A 17 -10.02 1.74 9.57
CA ILE A 17 -10.15 0.58 8.68
C ILE A 17 -10.64 1.04 7.31
N SER A 18 -11.65 1.90 7.26
CA SER A 18 -12.21 2.40 5.99
C SER A 18 -11.18 3.16 5.18
N VAL A 19 -10.41 4.06 5.81
CA VAL A 19 -9.34 4.82 5.15
C VAL A 19 -8.21 3.90 4.69
N ASN A 20 -7.77 2.93 5.51
CA ASN A 20 -6.77 1.95 5.11
C ASN A 20 -7.25 1.10 3.92
N THR A 21 -8.52 0.68 3.94
CA THR A 21 -9.13 -0.10 2.85
C THR A 21 -9.18 0.73 1.57
N PHE A 22 -9.61 1.98 1.66
CA PHE A 22 -9.63 2.91 0.54
C PHE A 22 -8.24 3.12 -0.05
N LEU A 23 -7.21 3.35 0.78
CA LEU A 23 -5.83 3.53 0.31
C LEU A 23 -5.26 2.27 -0.35
N MET A 24 -5.54 1.09 0.19
CA MET A 24 -5.13 -0.17 -0.41
C MET A 24 -5.77 -0.37 -1.79
N LEU A 25 -7.08 -0.10 -1.91
CA LEU A 25 -7.79 -0.15 -3.19
C LEU A 25 -7.27 0.90 -4.17
N LEU A 26 -7.08 2.14 -3.72
CA LEU A 26 -6.54 3.22 -4.53
C LEU A 26 -5.16 2.87 -5.07
N CYS A 27 -4.25 2.40 -4.21
CA CYS A 27 -2.93 1.93 -4.62
C CYS A 27 -3.04 0.81 -5.66
N THR A 28 -3.93 -0.16 -5.43
CA THR A 28 -4.14 -1.28 -6.36
C THR A 28 -4.62 -0.79 -7.73
N VAL A 29 -5.62 0.10 -7.75
CA VAL A 29 -6.17 0.67 -8.99
C VAL A 29 -5.12 1.49 -9.73
N LEU A 30 -4.39 2.36 -9.04
CA LEU A 30 -3.33 3.18 -9.66
C LEU A 30 -2.23 2.30 -10.26
N VAL A 31 -1.80 1.27 -9.53
CA VAL A 31 -0.81 0.32 -10.04
C VAL A 31 -1.33 -0.41 -11.27
N LEU A 32 -2.57 -0.91 -11.25
CA LEU A 32 -3.17 -1.61 -12.40
C LEU A 32 -3.36 -0.70 -13.61
N LEU A 33 -3.76 0.56 -13.42
CA LEU A 33 -3.92 1.52 -14.51
C LEU A 33 -2.60 1.91 -15.16
N ASN A 34 -1.49 1.88 -14.41
CA ASN A 34 -0.16 2.17 -14.93
C ASN A 34 0.56 0.95 -15.51
N ILE A 35 0.02 -0.27 -15.34
CA ILE A 35 0.58 -1.44 -16.02
C ILE A 35 0.10 -1.45 -17.47
N ASP A 36 0.96 -1.02 -18.38
CA ASP A 36 0.78 -1.22 -19.82
C ASP A 36 1.29 -2.63 -20.20
N PHE A 37 0.40 -3.63 -20.15
CA PHE A 37 0.72 -5.04 -20.47
C PHE A 37 1.22 -5.25 -21.90
N ASN A 38 1.09 -4.25 -22.78
CA ASN A 38 1.43 -4.34 -24.20
C ASN A 38 2.82 -3.77 -24.53
N ARG A 39 3.52 -3.15 -23.57
CA ARG A 39 4.92 -2.76 -23.73
C ARG A 39 5.82 -3.90 -23.25
N ALA A 40 6.38 -4.64 -24.20
CA ALA A 40 7.41 -5.66 -23.92
C ALA A 40 8.66 -5.07 -23.24
N ASP A 41 8.89 -3.77 -23.42
CA ASP A 41 9.89 -2.98 -22.73
C ASP A 41 9.24 -2.26 -21.54
N GLY A 42 9.26 -2.93 -20.39
CA GLY A 42 8.89 -2.36 -19.10
C GLY A 42 9.57 -1.02 -18.76
N TYR A 43 9.03 -0.38 -17.74
CA TYR A 43 9.47 0.90 -17.16
C TYR A 43 10.99 1.01 -16.94
N ILE A 44 11.52 2.23 -17.02
CA ILE A 44 12.96 2.49 -17.01
C ILE A 44 13.50 2.32 -15.57
N VAL A 45 14.20 1.22 -15.30
CA VAL A 45 14.77 0.95 -13.97
C VAL A 45 16.11 1.65 -13.75
N GLN A 46 16.87 1.93 -14.81
CA GLN A 46 18.18 2.57 -14.73
C GLN A 46 18.50 3.32 -16.03
N TYR A 47 18.95 4.57 -15.91
CA TYR A 47 19.68 5.26 -16.98
C TYR A 47 21.17 4.97 -16.83
N ARG A 48 21.76 4.21 -17.75
CA ARG A 48 23.22 4.00 -17.80
C ARG A 48 23.84 4.90 -18.86
N ALA A 49 24.43 6.01 -18.42
CA ALA A 49 25.11 6.97 -19.31
C ALA A 49 26.24 6.37 -20.17
N ASN A 50 26.78 5.20 -19.79
CA ASN A 50 27.92 4.56 -20.43
C ASN A 50 27.56 3.68 -21.66
N LEU A 51 26.29 3.58 -22.07
CA LEU A 51 25.83 2.66 -23.13
C LEU A 51 25.09 3.35 -24.31
N GLY A 52 25.06 4.68 -24.36
CA GLY A 52 24.33 5.42 -25.42
C GLY A 52 22.81 5.23 -25.38
N LEU A 53 22.10 5.64 -26.45
CA LEU A 53 20.63 5.72 -26.57
C LEU A 53 19.84 4.42 -26.31
N SER A 54 20.52 3.29 -26.08
CA SER A 54 19.92 1.96 -25.86
C SER A 54 20.02 1.47 -24.40
N ALA A 55 20.23 2.38 -23.44
CA ALA A 55 20.55 2.06 -22.04
C ALA A 55 19.33 1.90 -21.11
N TYR A 56 18.12 1.76 -21.65
CA TYR A 56 16.91 1.60 -20.85
C TYR A 56 16.69 0.13 -20.51
N LYS A 57 16.97 -0.25 -19.27
CA LYS A 57 16.63 -1.61 -18.79
C LYS A 57 15.20 -1.60 -18.27
N ALA A 58 14.32 -2.24 -19.03
CA ALA A 58 12.95 -2.51 -18.63
C ALA A 58 12.89 -3.30 -17.33
N GLY A 59 12.19 -2.77 -16.32
CA GLY A 59 11.86 -3.49 -15.12
C GLY A 59 10.78 -4.54 -15.38
N SER A 60 10.86 -5.68 -14.67
CA SER A 60 9.86 -6.73 -14.80
C SER A 60 8.52 -6.26 -14.21
N SER A 61 7.42 -6.46 -14.93
CA SER A 61 6.05 -6.16 -14.48
C SER A 61 5.68 -6.87 -13.16
N LEU A 62 6.39 -7.95 -12.80
CA LEU A 62 6.24 -8.63 -11.51
C LEU A 62 6.61 -7.73 -10.32
N VAL A 63 7.59 -6.85 -10.48
CA VAL A 63 7.99 -5.91 -9.43
C VAL A 63 6.89 -4.89 -9.21
N ILE A 64 6.22 -4.44 -10.26
CA ILE A 64 5.06 -3.55 -10.14
C ILE A 64 3.91 -4.26 -9.44
N LEU A 65 3.62 -5.51 -9.82
CA LEU A 65 2.57 -6.31 -9.17
C LEU A 65 2.84 -6.53 -7.66
N SER A 66 4.11 -6.54 -7.26
CA SER A 66 4.50 -6.70 -5.85
C SER A 66 4.00 -5.56 -4.96
N PHE A 67 3.78 -4.35 -5.49
CA PHE A 67 3.17 -3.24 -4.73
C PHE A 67 1.73 -3.54 -4.34
N ILE A 68 0.96 -4.19 -5.22
CA ILE A 68 -0.40 -4.64 -4.91
C ILE A 68 -0.36 -5.68 -3.80
N GLY A 69 0.50 -6.69 -3.95
CA GLY A 69 0.67 -7.73 -2.94
C GLY A 69 1.07 -7.15 -1.58
N PHE A 70 2.00 -6.19 -1.58
CA PHE A 70 2.42 -5.49 -0.37
C PHE A 70 1.28 -4.69 0.27
N ALA A 71 0.54 -3.89 -0.51
CA ALA A 71 -0.59 -3.11 0.01
C ALA A 71 -1.68 -3.99 0.64
N VAL A 72 -2.02 -5.11 -0.01
CA VAL A 72 -2.97 -6.10 0.52
C VAL A 72 -2.45 -6.73 1.82
N ALA A 73 -1.16 -7.12 1.85
CA ALA A 73 -0.55 -7.71 3.04
C ALA A 73 -0.54 -6.73 4.22
N VAL A 74 -0.15 -5.47 3.99
CA VAL A 74 -0.18 -4.41 5.01
C VAL A 74 -1.60 -4.23 5.55
N TRP A 75 -2.60 -4.10 4.67
CA TRP A 75 -3.99 -3.94 5.09
C TRP A 75 -4.48 -5.13 5.94
N LEU A 76 -4.23 -6.37 5.50
CA LEU A 76 -4.64 -7.59 6.22
C LEU A 76 -3.95 -7.72 7.57
N LEU A 77 -2.63 -7.54 7.62
CA LEU A 77 -1.83 -7.71 8.83
C LEU A 77 -2.19 -6.66 9.87
N HIS A 78 -2.28 -5.38 9.48
CA HIS A 78 -2.63 -4.31 10.41
C HIS A 78 -4.08 -4.39 10.89
N THR A 79 -5.02 -4.79 10.02
CA THR A 79 -6.42 -5.03 10.44
C THR A 79 -6.49 -6.18 11.44
N SER A 80 -5.88 -7.33 11.12
CA SER A 80 -5.86 -8.51 11.99
C SER A 80 -5.18 -8.23 13.34
N LEU A 81 -4.05 -7.51 13.32
CA LEU A 81 -3.31 -7.12 14.52
C LEU A 81 -4.16 -6.19 15.39
N SER A 82 -4.84 -5.21 14.77
CA SER A 82 -5.66 -4.26 15.50
C SER A 82 -6.86 -4.92 16.19
N ILE A 83 -7.49 -5.92 15.58
CA ILE A 83 -8.58 -6.70 16.20
C ILE A 83 -8.08 -7.39 17.46
N LYS A 84 -6.92 -8.08 17.38
CA LYS A 84 -6.31 -8.74 18.53
C LYS A 84 -5.92 -7.75 19.63
N MET A 85 -5.30 -6.63 19.26
CA MET A 85 -4.83 -5.61 20.20
C MET A 85 -5.97 -4.86 20.89
N TYR A 86 -7.13 -4.73 20.22
CA TYR A 86 -8.29 -4.03 20.79
C TYR A 86 -8.82 -4.71 22.05
N SER A 87 -8.74 -6.04 22.12
CA SER A 87 -9.12 -6.79 23.32
C SER A 87 -8.26 -6.44 24.54
N HIS A 88 -7.03 -5.98 24.34
CA HIS A 88 -6.12 -5.64 25.42
C HIS A 88 -6.19 -4.16 25.77
N ARG A 89 -5.96 -3.27 24.79
CA ARG A 89 -6.18 -1.83 24.92
C ARG A 89 -6.52 -1.22 23.56
N ARG A 90 -7.61 -0.44 23.54
CA ARG A 90 -8.04 0.36 22.38
C ARG A 90 -6.91 1.17 21.74
N SER A 91 -6.05 1.81 22.54
CA SER A 91 -4.96 2.66 22.04
C SER A 91 -3.96 1.89 21.17
N PHE A 92 -3.70 0.61 21.47
CA PHE A 92 -2.80 -0.21 20.65
C PHE A 92 -3.42 -0.56 19.29
N ALA A 93 -4.73 -0.82 19.24
CA ALA A 93 -5.43 -1.04 17.98
C ALA A 93 -5.40 0.19 17.08
N ILE A 94 -5.63 1.38 17.66
CA ILE A 94 -5.58 2.65 16.93
C ILE A 94 -4.15 2.91 16.42
N ALA A 95 -3.13 2.69 17.26
CA ALA A 95 -1.73 2.83 16.85
C ALA A 95 -1.37 1.86 15.72
N ALA A 96 -1.80 0.60 15.79
CA ALA A 96 -1.58 -0.39 14.75
C ALA A 96 -2.21 0.04 13.42
N LEU A 97 -3.48 0.50 13.42
CA LEU A 97 -4.13 0.99 12.21
C LEU A 97 -3.52 2.29 11.68
N GLY A 98 -3.04 3.16 12.56
CA GLY A 98 -2.34 4.40 12.18
C GLY A 98 -0.99 4.13 11.51
N LEU A 99 -0.23 3.16 12.00
CA LEU A 99 1.00 2.71 11.35
C LEU A 99 0.72 2.04 10.00
N GLY A 100 -0.37 1.27 9.89
CA GLY A 100 -0.80 0.70 8.61
C GLY A 100 -1.14 1.78 7.59
N LEU A 101 -1.83 2.83 8.03
CA LEU A 101 -2.17 3.98 7.19
C LEU A 101 -0.92 4.69 6.69
N LEU A 102 0.05 4.95 7.58
CA LEU A 102 1.33 5.54 7.22
C LEU A 102 2.05 4.69 6.15
N LEU A 103 2.12 3.37 6.35
CA LEU A 103 2.78 2.46 5.42
C LEU A 103 2.11 2.46 4.05
N LEU A 104 0.77 2.45 3.99
CA LEU A 104 0.02 2.50 2.73
C LEU A 104 0.25 3.82 2.00
N ILE A 105 0.32 4.95 2.70
CA ILE A 105 0.63 6.25 2.10
C ILE A 105 2.03 6.24 1.49
N ILE A 106 3.04 5.75 2.23
CA ILE A 106 4.41 5.65 1.71
C ILE A 106 4.46 4.72 0.49
N THR A 107 3.74 3.60 0.55
CA THR A 107 3.65 2.66 -0.57
C THR A 107 3.11 3.34 -1.82
N LEU A 108 2.07 4.17 -1.68
CA LEU A 108 1.47 4.90 -2.79
C LEU A 108 2.44 5.92 -3.39
N PHE A 109 3.16 6.67 -2.55
CA PHE A 109 4.19 7.60 -3.05
C PHE A 109 5.33 6.88 -3.77
N VAL A 110 5.82 5.78 -3.19
CA VAL A 110 6.92 5.01 -3.77
C VAL A 110 6.50 4.34 -5.07
N SER A 111 5.31 3.74 -5.13
CA SER A 111 4.80 3.11 -6.35
C SER A 111 4.59 4.14 -7.46
N ASN A 112 4.01 5.30 -7.14
CA ASN A 112 3.82 6.37 -8.12
C ASN A 112 5.15 6.93 -8.63
N ALA A 113 6.12 7.18 -7.74
CA ALA A 113 7.44 7.67 -8.12
C ALA A 113 8.22 6.68 -9.01
N LEU A 114 7.95 5.38 -8.88
CA LEU A 114 8.54 4.33 -9.72
C LEU A 114 7.81 4.14 -11.06
N LEU A 115 6.53 4.53 -11.15
CA LEU A 115 5.69 4.34 -12.33
C LEU A 115 5.63 5.56 -13.26
N GLU A 116 5.82 6.78 -12.72
CA GLU A 116 5.88 8.02 -13.51
C GLU A 116 7.27 8.31 -14.12
N ILE A 117 8.27 7.41 -13.96
CA ILE A 117 9.61 7.48 -14.58
C ILE A 117 9.71 6.51 -15.76
#